data_AF-A0AA96LEH6-F1
#
_entry.id   AF-A0AA96LEH6-F1
#
_cell.length_a   1.000
_cell.length_b   1.000
_cell.length_c   1.000
_cell.angle_alpha   90.00
_cell.angle_beta   90.00
_cell.angle_gamma   90.00
#
_symmetry.space_group_name_H-M   'P 1'
#
loop_
_entity.id
_entity.type
_entity.pdbx_description
1 polymer ?
#
loop_
_entity_poly.entity_id
_entity_poly.type
_entity_poly.pdbx_seq_one_letter_code
_entity_poly.pdbx_strand_id
1 'polypeptide(L)' 'MTLLVIAGLGLAVAAFFLFRIPERVVVEKMVRFGEAQPDTERVITDREKVRTFAYAVRFARKQPGKADMAVPP' A
#
# COMPACT_ATOMS: atom_id res chain seq x y z
N MET A 1 8.01 24.90 -25.66
CA MET A 1 8.93 24.33 -24.65
C MET A 1 8.31 24.35 -23.24
N THR A 2 7.76 25.48 -22.79
CA THR A 2 7.19 25.67 -21.43
C THR A 2 6.01 24.74 -21.09
N LEU A 3 5.11 24.48 -22.05
CA LEU A 3 3.94 23.62 -21.83
C LEU A 3 4.30 22.14 -21.58
N LEU A 4 5.34 21.65 -22.27
CA LEU A 4 5.89 20.30 -22.11
C LEU A 4 6.57 20.12 -20.74
N VAL A 5 7.26 21.16 -20.26
CA VAL A 5 7.88 21.17 -18.93
C VAL A 5 6.80 21.13 -17.84
N ILE A 6 5.74 21.91 -17.97
CA ILE A 6 4.61 21.91 -17.01
C ILE A 6 3.90 20.55 -17.00
N ALA A 7 3.63 19.97 -18.18
CA ALA A 7 3.02 18.65 -18.28
C ALA A 7 3.92 17.55 -17.68
N GLY A 8 5.22 17.60 -17.95
CA GLY A 8 6.21 16.70 -17.36
C GLY A 8 6.28 16.82 -15.84
N LEU A 9 6.27 18.05 -15.32
CA LEU A 9 6.28 18.31 -13.88
C LEU A 9 4.99 17.81 -13.21
N GLY A 10 3.84 18.04 -13.83
CA GLY A 10 2.54 17.54 -13.33
C GLY A 10 2.49 16.01 -13.25
N LEU A 11 3.00 15.32 -14.27
CA LEU A 11 3.12 13.87 -14.27
C LEU A 11 4.06 13.35 -13.18
N ALA A 12 5.21 14.00 -12.97
CA ALA A 12 6.16 13.64 -11.93
C ALA A 12 5.57 13.79 -10.52
N VAL A 13 4.82 14.88 -10.28
CA VAL A 13 4.13 15.11 -9.01
C VAL A 13 3.04 14.08 -8.77
N ALA A 14 2.21 13.79 -9.78
CA ALA A 14 1.18 12.75 -9.68
C ALA A 14 1.80 11.39 -9.35
N ALA A 15 2.89 11.03 -10.04
CA ALA A 15 3.64 9.81 -9.76
C ALA A 15 4.21 9.79 -8.33
N PHE A 16 4.76 10.91 -7.84
CA PHE A 16 5.28 11.00 -6.47
C PHE A 16 4.20 10.67 -5.43
N PHE A 17 3.00 11.25 -5.56
CA PHE A 17 1.89 10.95 -4.65
C PHE A 17 1.35 9.52 -4.82
N LEU A 18 1.32 9.01 -6.05
CA LEU A 18 0.95 7.62 -6.32
C LEU A 18 1.98 6.65 -5.74
N PHE A 19 3.27 6.91 -5.76
CA PHE A 19 4.30 5.96 -5.32
C PHE A 19 4.85 6.22 -3.91
N ARG A 20 4.39 7.27 -3.22
CA ARG A 20 4.80 7.57 -1.85
C ARG A 20 4.40 6.45 -0.89
N ILE A 21 5.40 5.93 -0.19
CA ILE A 21 5.23 4.95 0.90
C ILE A 21 5.16 5.74 2.21
N PRO A 22 4.16 5.52 3.06
CA PRO A 22 4.07 6.19 4.35
C PRO A 22 5.19 5.71 5.29
N GLU A 23 5.49 6.50 6.34
CA GLU A 23 6.49 6.13 7.35
C GLU A 23 5.95 5.10 8.35
N ARG A 24 4.63 5.05 8.52
CA ARG A 24 3.92 4.09 9.36
C ARG A 24 2.64 3.65 8.68
N VAL A 25 2.21 2.42 8.93
CA VAL A 25 0.87 1.95 8.56
C VAL A 25 0.16 1.39 9.79
N VAL A 26 -1.13 1.67 9.90
CA VAL A 26 -2.03 1.02 10.85
C VAL A 26 -2.69 -0.12 10.08
N VAL A 27 -2.59 -1.33 10.60
CA VAL A 27 -3.15 -2.53 10.00
C VAL A 27 -4.12 -3.17 10.96
N GLU A 28 -5.20 -3.71 10.43
CA GLU A 28 -6.19 -4.46 11.19
C GLU A 28 -6.21 -5.89 10.68
N LYS A 29 -6.60 -6.83 11.55
CA LYS A 29 -6.80 -8.21 11.12
C LYS A 29 -8.00 -8.25 10.20
N MET A 30 -7.83 -8.84 9.02
CA MET A 30 -8.89 -8.94 8.04
C MET A 30 -9.69 -10.22 8.29
N VAL A 31 -11.01 -10.10 8.47
CA VAL A 31 -11.92 -11.26 8.62
C VAL A 31 -12.30 -11.82 7.26
N ARG A 32 -12.58 -10.92 6.32
CA ARG A 32 -12.89 -11.18 4.91
C ARG A 32 -12.31 -10.07 4.07
N PHE A 33 -12.10 -10.29 2.77
CA PHE A 33 -11.52 -9.27 1.90
C PHE A 33 -12.33 -7.96 1.94
N GLY A 34 -11.74 -6.89 2.47
CA GLY A 34 -12.39 -5.59 2.66
C GLY A 34 -13.14 -5.41 3.99
N GLU A 35 -13.16 -6.42 4.86
CA GLU A 35 -13.81 -6.39 6.17
C GLU A 35 -12.75 -6.59 7.27
N ALA A 36 -12.56 -5.56 8.09
CA ALA A 36 -11.62 -5.54 9.20
C ALA A 36 -12.27 -6.01 10.50
N GLN A 37 -11.49 -6.70 11.35
CA GLN A 37 -11.89 -7.05 12.69
C GLN A 37 -11.65 -5.85 13.62
N PRO A 38 -12.68 -5.32 14.31
CA PRO A 38 -12.50 -4.24 15.27
C PRO A 38 -11.56 -4.66 16.40
N ASP A 39 -10.91 -3.69 17.03
CA ASP A 39 -9.98 -3.86 18.16
C ASP A 39 -8.73 -4.72 17.87
N THR A 40 -8.39 -4.94 16.60
CA THR A 40 -7.18 -5.68 16.18
C THR A 40 -6.10 -4.80 15.55
N GLU A 41 -6.18 -3.49 15.79
CA GLU A 41 -5.22 -2.52 15.27
C GLU A 41 -3.79 -2.84 15.69
N ARG A 42 -2.88 -2.80 14.72
CA ARG A 42 -1.44 -2.88 14.94
C ARG A 42 -0.75 -1.79 14.13
N VAL A 43 0.21 -1.13 14.76
CA VAL A 43 1.02 -0.11 14.09
C VAL A 43 2.33 -0.73 13.63
N ILE A 44 2.60 -0.64 12.33
CA ILE A 44 3.90 -1.03 11.75
C ILE A 44 4.67 0.26 11.46
N THR A 45 5.85 0.39 12.08
CA THR A 45 6.77 1.52 11.91
C THR A 45 8.08 1.12 11.22
N ASP A 46 8.35 -0.19 11.14
CA ASP A 46 9.53 -0.70 10.44
C ASP A 46 9.42 -0.40 8.94
N ARG A 47 10.40 0.34 8.41
CA ARG A 47 10.38 0.86 7.04
C ARG A 47 10.27 -0.25 5.99
N GLU A 48 10.94 -1.38 6.21
CA GLU A 48 10.91 -2.50 5.28
C GLU A 48 9.55 -3.19 5.31
N LYS A 49 9.01 -3.43 6.51
CA LYS A 49 7.66 -4.02 6.68
C LYS A 49 6.57 -3.11 6.13
N VAL A 50 6.65 -1.80 6.36
CA VAL A 50 5.72 -0.80 5.81
C VAL A 50 5.75 -0.82 4.28
N ARG A 51 6.95 -0.85 3.69
CA ARG A 51 7.14 -0.93 2.23
C ARG A 51 6.51 -2.20 1.68
N THR A 52 6.84 -3.36 2.25
CA THR A 52 6.31 -4.66 1.82
C THR A 52 4.79 -4.70 1.90
N PHE A 53 4.21 -4.25 3.01
CA PHE A 53 2.76 -4.19 3.18
C PHE A 53 2.10 -3.25 2.16
N ALA A 54 2.61 -2.03 1.99
CA ALA A 54 2.07 -1.05 1.05
C ALA A 54 2.08 -1.56 -0.40
N TYR A 55 3.15 -2.26 -0.81
CA TYR A 55 3.21 -2.89 -2.13
C TYR A 55 2.24 -4.07 -2.24
N ALA A 56 2.16 -4.94 -1.24
CA ALA A 56 1.25 -6.08 -1.24
C ALA A 56 -0.21 -5.62 -1.41
N VAL A 57 -0.66 -4.65 -0.61
CA VAL A 57 -2.03 -4.11 -0.69
C VAL A 57 -2.32 -3.46 -2.05
N ARG A 58 -1.35 -2.74 -2.62
CA ARG A 58 -1.50 -2.09 -3.94
C ARG A 58 -1.80 -3.09 -5.05
N PHE A 59 -1.20 -4.27 -5.01
CA PHE A 59 -1.37 -5.28 -6.04
C PHE A 59 -2.42 -6.34 -5.68
N ALA A 60 -2.82 -6.47 -4.41
CA ALA A 60 -3.80 -7.46 -3.95
C ALA A 60 -5.12 -7.41 -4.73
N ARG A 61 -5.62 -6.21 -5.08
CA ARG A 61 -6.85 -6.06 -5.89
C ARG A 61 -6.68 -6.40 -7.37
N LYS A 62 -5.45 -6.41 -7.87
CA LYS A 62 -5.11 -6.65 -9.29
C LYS A 62 -4.77 -8.10 -9.59
N GLN A 63 -4.64 -8.94 -8.56
CA GLN A 63 -4.36 -10.36 -8.68
C GLN A 63 -5.61 -11.16 -8.30
N PRO A 64 -6.48 -11.51 -9.28
CA PRO A 64 -7.57 -12.44 -9.01
C PRO A 64 -6.99 -13.83 -8.73
N GLY A 65 -6.87 -14.19 -7.45
CA GLY A 65 -6.31 -15.45 -6.99
C GLY A 65 -6.21 -15.52 -5.47
N LYS A 66 -6.19 -16.74 -4.92
CA LYS A 66 -5.91 -16.97 -3.50
C LYS A 66 -4.40 -16.79 -3.28
N ALA A 67 -4.00 -15.82 -2.47
CA ALA A 67 -2.63 -15.77 -1.97
C ALA A 67 -2.51 -16.76 -0.81
N ASP A 68 -1.75 -17.85 -1.01
CA ASP A 68 -1.38 -18.73 0.08
C ASP A 68 -0.44 -17.96 1.02
N MET A 69 -0.99 -17.45 2.12
CA MET A 69 -0.20 -16.94 3.22
C MET A 69 0.16 -18.12 4.12
N ALA A 70 1.45 -18.37 4.30
CA ALA A 70 1.93 -19.34 5.27
C ALA A 70 1.30 -19.05 6.64
N VAL A 71 0.78 -20.08 7.29
CA VAL A 71 0.15 -19.99 8.61
C VAL A 71 1.14 -19.31 9.56
N PRO A 72 0.76 -18.20 10.23
CA PRO A 72 1.64 -17.55 11.19
C PRO A 72 1.94 -18.53 12.35
N PRO A 73 3.16 -18.51 12.91
CA PRO A 73 3.55 -19.39 14.02
C PRO A 73 2.70 -19.16 15.29
#